data_AF-A0A353RHE6-F1
#
_entry.id   AF-A0A353RHE6-F1
#
_cell.length_a   1.000
_cell.length_b   1.000
_cell.length_c   1.000
_cell.angle_alpha   90.00
_cell.angle_beta   90.00
_cell.angle_gamma   90.00
#
_symmetry.space_group_name_H-M   'P 1'
#
loop_
_entity.id
_entity.type
_entity.pdbx_description
1 polymer ?
#
loop_
_entity_poly.entity_id
_entity_poly.type
_entity_poly.pdbx_seq_one_letter_code
_entity_poly.pdbx_strand_id
1 'polypeptide(L)'
;AKKPRTKEYTYGFKRFSLLGAIVNSIVLLVGSVVILAHALPRLFNPQQPNVEGMLLLAVLGLIMNGLAFFRLSKGSSLNERVVALHLLEDVLGWLAVLIGAGIMYFVEAPVIDPILSIAISLFILFNVFRNMRESLRIILQGSPAKLDIEEVKKVLFEMEEVDSVHDLHTWSVDGEYNVLTIHVVLSKELTMEDQQKLKNRIRTSLLLLDVHHSTIEFELPDEECVMEGCC
;
A
#
# COMPACT_ATOMS: atom_id res chain seq x y z
N ALA A 1 -12.06 -8.28 0.34
CA ALA A 1 -11.79 -7.31 -0.75
C ALA A 1 -12.44 -7.68 -2.09
N LYS A 2 -12.38 -8.94 -2.57
CA LYS A 2 -12.83 -9.33 -3.92
C LYS A 2 -14.35 -9.43 -4.16
N LYS A 3 -15.20 -8.97 -3.24
CA LYS A 3 -16.65 -9.03 -3.46
C LYS A 3 -17.08 -7.97 -4.50
N PRO A 4 -18.00 -8.30 -5.42
CA PRO A 4 -18.44 -7.38 -6.48
C PRO A 4 -19.23 -6.19 -5.91
N ARG A 5 -19.57 -5.25 -6.80
CA ARG A 5 -20.35 -4.04 -6.49
C ARG A 5 -21.72 -4.43 -5.92
N THR A 6 -22.18 -3.70 -4.91
CA THR A 6 -23.53 -3.81 -4.36
C THR A 6 -24.20 -2.44 -4.37
N LYS A 7 -25.49 -2.37 -4.01
CA LYS A 7 -26.20 -1.09 -3.87
C LYS A 7 -25.59 -0.21 -2.77
N GLU A 8 -25.10 -0.83 -1.70
CA GLU A 8 -24.48 -0.14 -0.56
C GLU A 8 -23.00 0.20 -0.81
N TYR A 9 -22.27 -0.70 -1.49
CA TYR A 9 -20.86 -0.53 -1.82
C TYR A 9 -20.69 -0.45 -3.34
N THR A 10 -20.86 0.76 -3.88
CA THR A 10 -20.92 1.00 -5.32
C THR A 10 -19.59 0.78 -6.04
N TYR A 11 -18.46 0.74 -5.33
CA TYR A 11 -17.15 0.28 -5.87
C TYR A 11 -16.78 -1.15 -5.42
N GLY A 12 -17.72 -1.86 -4.79
CA GLY A 12 -17.47 -3.16 -4.17
C GLY A 12 -16.63 -3.05 -2.91
N PHE A 13 -16.06 -4.18 -2.48
CA PHE A 13 -15.41 -4.30 -1.17
C PHE A 13 -13.92 -3.97 -1.20
N LYS A 14 -13.46 -3.23 -2.21
CA LYS A 14 -12.04 -2.90 -2.43
C LYS A 14 -11.41 -2.24 -1.20
N ARG A 15 -12.03 -1.19 -0.65
CA ARG A 15 -11.56 -0.46 0.55
C ARG A 15 -11.44 -1.30 1.83
N PHE A 16 -12.07 -2.47 1.92
CA PHE A 16 -11.94 -3.32 3.11
C PHE A 16 -10.54 -3.91 3.28
N SER A 17 -9.74 -4.04 2.20
CA SER A 17 -8.32 -4.42 2.33
C SER A 17 -7.54 -3.36 3.12
N LEU A 18 -7.79 -2.07 2.83
CA LEU A 18 -7.16 -0.95 3.52
C LEU A 18 -7.54 -0.92 5.00
N LEU A 19 -8.82 -1.14 5.31
CA LEU A 19 -9.28 -1.25 6.70
C LEU A 19 -8.55 -2.38 7.44
N GLY A 20 -8.39 -3.54 6.80
CA GLY A 20 -7.62 -4.64 7.35
C GLY A 20 -6.15 -4.27 7.59
N ALA A 21 -5.53 -3.56 6.64
CA ALA A 21 -4.15 -3.08 6.77
C ALA A 21 -3.96 -2.09 7.92
N ILE A 22 -4.93 -1.18 8.14
CA ILE A 22 -4.89 -0.24 9.27
C ILE A 22 -5.08 -0.96 10.59
N VAL A 23 -6.06 -1.85 10.70
CA VAL A 23 -6.27 -2.64 11.92
C VAL A 23 -5.01 -3.44 12.26
N ASN A 24 -4.40 -4.10 11.28
CA ASN A 24 -3.14 -4.82 11.46
C ASN A 24 -2.01 -3.88 11.91
N SER A 25 -1.90 -2.71 11.30
CA SER A 25 -0.90 -1.70 11.67
C SER A 25 -1.09 -1.20 13.11
N ILE A 26 -2.33 -1.05 13.59
CA ILE A 26 -2.64 -0.69 14.98
C ILE A 26 -2.21 -1.82 15.93
N VAL A 27 -2.52 -3.08 15.61
CA VAL A 27 -2.13 -4.23 16.44
C VAL A 27 -0.61 -4.31 16.57
N LEU A 28 0.11 -4.18 15.46
CA LEU A 28 1.58 -4.19 15.46
C LEU A 28 2.18 -2.99 16.19
N LEU A 29 1.59 -1.80 16.05
CA LEU A 29 1.99 -0.59 16.77
C LEU A 29 1.89 -0.79 18.28
N VAL A 30 0.70 -1.19 18.76
CA VAL A 30 0.45 -1.41 20.19
C VAL A 30 1.35 -2.52 20.73
N GLY A 31 1.44 -3.66 20.03
CA GLY A 31 2.32 -4.76 20.43
C GLY A 31 3.79 -4.35 20.54
N SER A 32 4.29 -3.61 19.56
CA SER A 32 5.69 -3.13 19.57
C SER A 32 5.96 -2.14 20.70
N VAL A 33 5.02 -1.24 21.00
CA VAL A 33 5.13 -0.31 22.14
C VAL A 33 5.16 -1.07 23.47
N VAL A 34 4.31 -2.09 23.63
CA VAL A 34 4.31 -2.94 24.84
C VAL A 34 5.63 -3.70 24.98
N ILE A 35 6.17 -4.28 23.90
CA ILE A 35 7.47 -4.95 23.92
C ILE A 35 8.57 -3.98 24.33
N LEU A 36 8.62 -2.78 23.73
CA LEU A 36 9.61 -1.76 24.09
C LEU A 36 9.50 -1.34 25.56
N ALA A 37 8.28 -1.16 26.07
CA ALA A 37 8.05 -0.81 27.46
C ALA A 37 8.60 -1.86 28.45
N HIS A 38 8.57 -3.16 28.08
CA HIS A 38 9.14 -4.24 28.87
C HIS A 38 10.65 -4.48 28.62
N ALA A 39 11.13 -4.27 27.39
CA ALA A 39 12.51 -4.53 27.01
C ALA A 39 13.47 -3.43 27.47
N LEU A 40 13.03 -2.16 27.47
CA LEU A 40 13.88 -1.03 27.88
C LEU A 40 14.38 -1.13 29.33
N PRO A 41 13.54 -1.43 30.35
CA PRO A 41 14.03 -1.62 31.72
C PRO A 41 14.98 -2.81 31.87
N ARG A 42 14.78 -3.88 31.08
CA ARG A 42 15.62 -5.09 31.10
C ARG A 42 17.03 -4.83 30.58
N LEU A 43 17.27 -3.75 29.83
CA LEU A 43 18.62 -3.34 29.43
C LEU A 43 19.47 -2.94 30.64
N PHE A 44 18.85 -2.30 31.65
CA PHE A 44 19.53 -1.84 32.86
C PHE A 44 19.47 -2.85 34.00
N ASN A 45 18.45 -3.73 34.01
CA ASN A 45 18.32 -4.82 34.96
C ASN A 45 18.08 -6.14 34.20
N PRO A 46 19.15 -6.77 33.66
CA PRO A 46 19.03 -8.00 32.89
C PRO A 46 18.39 -9.11 33.70
N GLN A 47 17.39 -9.75 33.13
CA GLN A 47 16.70 -10.92 33.68
C GLN A 47 16.97 -12.10 32.77
N GLN A 48 17.14 -13.30 33.34
CA GLN A 48 17.35 -14.51 32.53
C GLN A 48 16.08 -14.85 31.75
N PRO A 49 16.11 -14.85 30.40
CA PRO A 49 14.97 -15.25 29.60
C PRO A 49 14.83 -16.78 29.56
N ASN A 50 13.67 -17.28 29.13
CA ASN A 50 13.50 -18.70 28.85
C ASN A 50 14.15 -19.05 27.49
N VAL A 51 15.46 -19.29 27.53
CA VAL A 51 16.28 -19.56 26.33
C VAL A 51 15.80 -20.80 25.57
N GLU A 52 15.39 -21.86 26.27
CA GLU A 52 14.88 -23.09 25.64
C GLU A 52 13.60 -22.82 24.84
N GLY A 53 12.68 -22.05 25.43
CA GLY A 53 11.45 -21.61 24.76
C GLY A 53 11.73 -20.73 23.54
N MET A 54 12.71 -19.82 23.65
CA MET A 54 13.12 -18.96 22.53
C MET A 54 13.73 -19.79 21.38
N LEU A 55 14.60 -20.76 21.67
CA LEU A 55 15.17 -21.65 20.66
C LEU A 55 14.08 -22.45 19.93
N LEU A 56 13.14 -23.03 20.68
CA LEU A 56 12.04 -23.79 20.11
C LEU A 56 11.18 -22.93 19.17
N LEU A 57 10.77 -21.74 19.63
CA LEU A 57 9.96 -20.82 18.83
C LEU A 57 10.73 -20.32 17.61
N ALA A 58 12.03 -20.05 17.73
CA ALA A 58 12.85 -19.60 16.62
C ALA A 58 13.00 -20.66 15.53
N VAL A 59 13.22 -21.92 15.90
CA VAL A 59 13.26 -23.04 14.95
C VAL A 59 11.90 -23.21 14.27
N LEU A 60 10.81 -23.20 15.01
CA LEU A 60 9.45 -23.29 14.45
C LEU A 60 9.16 -22.14 13.48
N GLY A 61 9.50 -20.91 13.86
CA GLY A 61 9.34 -19.72 13.03
C GLY A 61 10.15 -19.79 11.74
N LEU A 62 11.40 -20.26 11.82
CA LEU A 62 12.27 -20.44 10.65
C LEU A 62 11.72 -21.53 9.71
N ILE A 63 11.22 -22.65 10.24
CA ILE A 63 10.63 -23.72 9.44
C ILE A 63 9.35 -23.21 8.75
N MET A 64 8.43 -22.58 9.48
CA MET A 64 7.16 -22.13 8.94
C MET A 64 7.34 -21.07 7.86
N ASN A 65 8.13 -20.02 8.14
CA ASN A 65 8.38 -18.94 7.19
C ASN A 65 9.30 -19.40 6.04
N GLY A 66 10.28 -20.26 6.30
CA GLY A 66 11.16 -20.82 5.28
C GLY A 66 10.39 -21.71 4.28
N LEU A 67 9.47 -22.55 4.76
CA LEU A 67 8.62 -23.37 3.88
C LEU A 67 7.66 -22.50 3.06
N ALA A 68 7.07 -21.46 3.66
CA ALA A 68 6.22 -20.52 2.94
C ALA A 68 7.02 -19.77 1.86
N PHE A 69 8.19 -19.22 2.21
CA PHE A 69 9.11 -18.57 1.30
C PHE A 69 9.50 -19.46 0.12
N PHE A 70 9.90 -20.71 0.39
CA PHE A 70 10.31 -21.64 -0.67
C PHE A 70 9.17 -22.03 -1.62
N ARG A 71 7.93 -22.08 -1.12
CA ARG A 71 6.76 -22.33 -1.98
C ARG A 71 6.44 -21.12 -2.86
N LEU A 72 6.48 -19.91 -2.29
CA LEU A 72 6.13 -18.67 -2.99
C LEU A 72 7.23 -18.19 -3.95
N SER A 73 8.50 -18.44 -3.65
CA SER A 73 9.64 -18.08 -4.52
C SER A 73 9.68 -18.84 -5.85
N LYS A 74 8.95 -19.96 -5.96
CA LYS A 74 8.76 -20.69 -7.23
C LYS A 74 7.70 -20.07 -8.12
N GLY A 75 6.92 -19.12 -7.61
CA GLY A 75 5.91 -18.39 -8.36
C GLY A 75 6.54 -17.45 -9.39
N SER A 76 5.86 -17.29 -10.54
CA SER A 76 6.31 -16.40 -11.61
C SER A 76 5.67 -15.00 -11.53
N SER A 77 4.63 -14.82 -10.71
CA SER A 77 3.93 -13.54 -10.62
C SER A 77 4.69 -12.52 -9.77
N LEU A 78 4.55 -11.24 -10.11
CA LEU A 78 5.15 -10.13 -9.36
C LEU A 78 4.64 -10.12 -7.91
N ASN A 79 3.35 -10.38 -7.70
CA ASN A 79 2.75 -10.43 -6.36
C ASN A 79 3.35 -11.54 -5.49
N GLU A 80 3.58 -12.74 -6.05
CA GLU A 80 4.25 -13.83 -5.32
C GLU A 80 5.68 -13.46 -4.93
N ARG A 81 6.42 -12.78 -5.82
CA ARG A 81 7.78 -12.30 -5.51
C ARG A 81 7.79 -11.29 -4.38
N VAL A 82 6.86 -10.34 -4.37
CA VAL A 82 6.72 -9.34 -3.30
C VAL A 82 6.41 -10.02 -1.96
N VAL A 83 5.46 -10.96 -1.95
CA VAL A 83 5.12 -11.72 -0.74
C VAL A 83 6.30 -12.59 -0.28
N ALA A 84 7.06 -13.19 -1.20
CA ALA A 84 8.26 -13.97 -0.87
C ALA A 84 9.34 -13.08 -0.23
N LEU A 85 9.57 -11.87 -0.74
CA LEU A 85 10.54 -10.95 -0.12
C LEU A 85 10.15 -10.60 1.32
N HIS A 86 8.86 -10.39 1.60
CA HIS A 86 8.38 -10.20 2.98
C HIS A 86 8.63 -11.41 3.87
N LEU A 87 8.35 -12.63 3.38
CA LEU A 87 8.64 -13.85 4.15
C LEU A 87 10.15 -14.05 4.40
N LEU A 88 11.00 -13.55 3.50
CA LEU A 88 12.44 -13.53 3.72
C LEU A 88 12.82 -12.60 4.88
N GLU A 89 12.18 -11.43 5.01
CA GLU A 89 12.36 -10.54 6.17
C GLU A 89 12.02 -11.27 7.48
N ASP A 90 10.92 -12.02 7.51
CA ASP A 90 10.53 -12.84 8.66
C ASP A 90 11.56 -13.94 8.96
N VAL A 91 12.04 -14.65 7.93
CA VAL A 91 13.10 -15.68 8.08
C VAL A 91 14.36 -15.08 8.69
N LEU A 92 14.79 -13.90 8.24
CA LEU A 92 15.96 -13.20 8.79
C LEU A 92 15.73 -12.78 10.25
N GLY A 93 14.52 -12.31 10.58
CA GLY A 93 14.14 -11.99 11.96
C GLY A 93 14.22 -13.21 12.88
N TRP A 94 13.64 -14.34 12.48
CA TRP A 94 13.70 -15.60 13.23
C TRP A 94 15.12 -16.14 13.35
N LEU A 95 15.94 -15.98 12.30
CA LEU A 95 17.35 -16.36 12.34
C LEU A 95 18.14 -15.52 13.36
N ALA A 96 17.87 -14.21 13.45
CA ALA A 96 18.49 -13.35 14.46
C ALA A 96 18.11 -13.78 15.89
N VAL A 97 16.85 -14.16 16.12
CA VAL A 97 16.40 -14.74 17.40
C VAL A 97 17.07 -16.07 17.69
N LEU A 98 17.19 -16.95 16.70
CA LEU A 98 17.86 -18.25 16.86
C LEU A 98 19.34 -18.09 17.24
N ILE A 99 20.05 -17.18 16.56
CA ILE A 99 21.47 -16.89 16.86
C ILE A 99 21.59 -16.29 18.27
N GLY A 100 20.75 -15.31 18.61
CA GLY A 100 20.76 -14.68 19.93
C GLY A 100 20.48 -15.68 21.06
N ALA A 101 19.46 -16.53 20.89
CA ALA A 101 19.14 -17.59 21.85
C ALA A 101 20.23 -18.66 21.93
N GLY A 102 20.85 -19.02 20.80
CA GLY A 102 21.98 -19.95 20.77
C GLY A 102 23.19 -19.42 21.56
N ILE A 103 23.52 -18.13 21.41
CA ILE A 103 24.57 -17.49 22.21
C ILE A 103 24.20 -17.53 23.70
N MET A 104 22.97 -17.13 24.06
CA MET A 104 22.51 -17.12 25.45
C MET A 104 22.43 -18.52 26.08
N TYR A 105 22.35 -19.58 25.28
CA TYR A 105 22.35 -20.96 25.77
C TYR A 105 23.73 -21.39 26.29
N PHE A 106 24.80 -20.92 25.63
CA PHE A 106 26.18 -21.25 26.01
C PHE A 106 26.86 -20.16 26.85
N VAL A 107 26.36 -18.92 26.80
CA VAL A 107 26.96 -17.74 27.42
C VAL A 107 25.91 -17.03 28.27
N GLU A 108 26.25 -16.70 29.52
CA GLU A 108 25.40 -15.90 30.41
C GLU A 108 25.35 -14.43 29.98
N ALA A 109 24.65 -14.17 28.88
CA ALA A 109 24.48 -12.83 28.30
C ALA A 109 22.99 -12.46 28.18
N PRO A 110 22.24 -12.34 29.29
CA PRO A 110 20.79 -12.06 29.28
C PRO A 110 20.44 -10.71 28.65
N VAL A 111 21.41 -9.81 28.48
CA VAL A 111 21.22 -8.51 27.82
C VAL A 111 20.95 -8.64 26.31
N ILE A 112 21.26 -9.79 25.69
CA ILE A 112 21.00 -10.02 24.27
C ILE A 112 19.50 -10.00 23.98
N ASP A 113 18.66 -10.57 24.86
CA ASP A 113 17.20 -10.59 24.71
C ASP A 113 16.57 -9.18 24.58
N PRO A 114 16.80 -8.23 25.52
CA PRO A 114 16.25 -6.89 25.39
C PRO A 114 16.84 -6.11 24.21
N ILE A 115 18.13 -6.29 23.88
CA ILE A 115 18.73 -5.66 22.69
C ILE A 115 18.01 -6.11 21.42
N LEU A 116 17.85 -7.42 21.25
CA LEU A 116 17.19 -7.99 20.08
C LEU A 116 15.71 -7.60 20.02
N SER A 117 15.01 -7.66 21.15
CA SER A 117 13.61 -7.23 21.26
C SER A 117 13.43 -5.76 20.87
N ILE A 118 14.31 -4.87 21.32
CA ILE A 118 14.29 -3.45 20.95
C ILE A 118 14.57 -3.28 19.45
N ALA A 119 15.62 -3.92 18.93
CA ALA A 119 15.99 -3.81 17.52
C ALA A 119 14.86 -4.28 16.59
N ILE A 120 14.28 -5.45 16.85
CA ILE A 120 13.15 -5.99 16.07
C ILE A 120 11.92 -5.09 16.21
N SER A 121 11.60 -4.62 17.42
CA SER A 121 10.44 -3.75 17.63
C SER A 121 10.58 -2.40 16.91
N LEU A 122 11.77 -1.80 16.91
CA LEU A 122 12.04 -0.56 16.16
C LEU A 122 11.92 -0.77 14.65
N PHE A 123 12.42 -1.90 14.14
CA PHE A 123 12.25 -2.27 12.73
C PHE A 123 10.76 -2.43 12.36
N ILE A 124 9.98 -3.13 13.18
CA ILE A 124 8.53 -3.28 12.99
C ILE A 124 7.85 -1.91 13.01
N LEU A 125 8.15 -1.05 13.99
CA LEU A 125 7.56 0.29 14.11
C LEU A 125 7.85 1.16 12.88
N PHE A 126 9.07 1.12 12.35
CA PHE A 126 9.41 1.84 11.13
C PHE A 126 8.54 1.40 9.95
N ASN A 127 8.37 0.09 9.76
CA ASN A 127 7.54 -0.46 8.69
C ASN A 127 6.06 -0.15 8.89
N VAL A 128 5.54 -0.26 10.11
CA VAL A 128 4.17 0.09 10.47
C VAL A 128 3.90 1.56 10.19
N PHE A 129 4.80 2.47 10.56
CA PHE A 129 4.63 3.90 10.28
C PHE A 129 4.54 4.19 8.79
N ARG A 130 5.42 3.58 7.98
CA ARG A 130 5.40 3.70 6.52
C ARG A 130 4.07 3.20 5.93
N ASN A 131 3.62 2.01 6.35
CA ASN A 131 2.40 1.38 5.84
C ASN A 131 1.13 2.13 6.28
N MET A 132 1.11 2.64 7.51
CA MET A 132 0.01 3.44 8.04
C MET A 132 -0.13 4.74 7.27
N ARG A 133 0.99 5.45 7.00
CA ARG A 133 0.97 6.70 6.25
C ARG A 133 0.37 6.51 4.85
N GLU A 134 0.74 5.44 4.16
CA GLU A 134 0.21 5.15 2.83
C GLU A 134 -1.27 4.75 2.88
N SER A 135 -1.66 3.91 3.83
CA SER A 135 -3.08 3.52 4.01
C SER A 135 -3.97 4.72 4.32
N LEU A 136 -3.50 5.63 5.19
CA LEU A 136 -4.19 6.87 5.51
C LEU A 136 -4.30 7.79 4.30
N ARG A 137 -3.24 7.95 3.51
CA ARG A 137 -3.28 8.73 2.26
C ARG A 137 -4.38 8.23 1.34
N ILE A 138 -4.51 6.92 1.15
CA ILE A 138 -5.54 6.34 0.27
C ILE A 138 -6.95 6.57 0.84
N ILE A 139 -7.13 6.41 2.15
CA ILE A 139 -8.43 6.70 2.81
C ILE A 139 -8.83 8.17 2.66
N LEU A 140 -7.85 9.07 2.79
CA LEU A 140 -8.03 10.51 2.61
C LEU A 140 -8.13 10.92 1.13
N GLN A 141 -8.29 9.96 0.22
CA GLN A 141 -8.45 10.20 -1.22
C GLN A 141 -7.27 10.95 -1.86
N GLY A 142 -6.06 10.73 -1.33
CA GLY A 142 -4.86 11.28 -1.94
C GLY A 142 -4.65 10.77 -3.37
N SER A 143 -4.04 11.61 -4.20
CA SER A 143 -3.63 11.27 -5.56
C SER A 143 -2.81 9.97 -5.57
N PRO A 144 -3.05 9.03 -6.51
CA PRO A 144 -2.29 7.80 -6.61
C PRO A 144 -0.80 8.09 -6.81
N ALA A 145 0.07 7.43 -6.04
CA ALA A 145 1.51 7.74 -6.03
C ALA A 145 2.23 7.45 -7.36
N LYS A 146 1.67 6.58 -8.21
CA LYS A 146 2.24 6.18 -9.50
C LYS A 146 1.65 6.93 -10.69
N LEU A 147 0.58 7.69 -10.50
CA LEU A 147 -0.10 8.41 -11.58
C LEU A 147 0.46 9.84 -11.65
N ASP A 148 1.12 10.17 -12.75
CA ASP A 148 1.58 11.53 -13.02
C ASP A 148 0.46 12.32 -13.72
N ILE A 149 -0.05 13.34 -13.02
CA ILE A 149 -1.11 14.22 -13.53
C ILE A 149 -0.63 15.00 -14.77
N GLU A 150 0.64 15.36 -14.83
CA GLU A 150 1.18 16.09 -15.97
C GLU A 150 1.32 15.20 -17.21
N GLU A 151 1.62 13.92 -17.02
CA GLU A 151 1.57 12.92 -18.10
C GLU A 151 0.14 12.72 -18.62
N VAL A 152 -0.86 12.66 -17.71
CA VAL A 152 -2.27 12.61 -18.11
C VAL A 152 -2.64 13.81 -18.96
N LYS A 153 -2.34 15.04 -18.52
CA LYS A 153 -2.64 16.26 -19.29
C LYS A 153 -1.97 16.24 -20.65
N LYS A 154 -0.68 15.86 -20.70
CA LYS A 154 0.08 15.79 -21.94
C LYS A 154 -0.58 14.87 -22.97
N VAL A 155 -0.96 13.65 -22.56
CA VAL A 155 -1.60 12.67 -23.45
C VAL A 155 -2.97 13.15 -23.95
N LEU A 156 -3.71 13.93 -23.14
CA LEU A 156 -4.98 14.51 -23.56
C LEU A 156 -4.77 15.67 -24.55
N PHE A 157 -3.76 16.52 -24.33
CA PHE A 157 -3.43 17.64 -25.24
C PHE A 157 -2.84 17.20 -26.59
N GLU A 158 -2.39 15.94 -26.72
CA GLU A 158 -2.02 15.37 -28.02
C GLU A 158 -3.24 15.07 -28.90
N MET A 159 -4.47 15.15 -28.38
CA MET A 159 -5.70 14.97 -29.15
C MET A 159 -6.19 16.31 -29.72
N GLU A 160 -6.27 16.42 -31.05
CA GLU A 160 -6.68 17.65 -31.75
C GLU A 160 -8.06 18.18 -31.32
N GLU A 161 -8.92 17.31 -30.81
CA GLU A 161 -10.26 17.64 -30.35
C GLU A 161 -10.30 18.28 -28.94
N VAL A 162 -9.19 18.25 -28.20
CA VAL A 162 -9.08 18.75 -26.83
C VAL A 162 -8.38 20.11 -26.85
N ASP A 163 -9.06 21.15 -26.37
CA ASP A 163 -8.49 22.49 -26.21
C ASP A 163 -7.78 22.63 -24.86
N SER A 164 -8.48 22.30 -23.78
CA SER A 164 -7.96 22.36 -22.42
C SER A 164 -8.63 21.35 -21.49
N VAL A 165 -8.06 21.15 -20.30
CA VAL A 165 -8.63 20.29 -19.26
C VAL A 165 -8.54 20.96 -17.90
N HIS A 166 -9.59 20.82 -17.10
CA HIS A 166 -9.66 21.33 -15.72
C HIS A 166 -10.49 20.38 -14.84
N ASP A 167 -10.67 20.77 -13.58
CA ASP A 167 -11.31 19.96 -12.53
C ASP A 167 -10.80 18.50 -12.50
N LEU A 168 -9.49 18.33 -12.71
CA LEU A 168 -8.86 17.02 -12.75
C LEU A 168 -8.64 16.54 -11.32
N HIS A 169 -9.46 15.59 -10.88
CA HIS A 169 -9.31 14.92 -9.58
C HIS A 169 -8.97 13.45 -9.79
N THR A 170 -8.05 12.96 -8.96
CA THR A 170 -7.67 11.55 -8.96
C THR A 170 -7.57 11.01 -7.56
N TRP A 171 -7.97 9.76 -7.38
CA TRP A 171 -7.79 9.04 -6.14
C TRP A 171 -7.67 7.55 -6.40
N SER A 172 -7.19 6.81 -5.40
CA SER A 172 -7.19 5.35 -5.43
C SER A 172 -8.25 4.77 -4.50
N VAL A 173 -8.89 3.67 -4.90
CA VAL A 173 -9.86 2.97 -4.04
C VAL A 173 -9.15 2.05 -3.06
N ASP A 174 -8.10 1.35 -3.48
CA ASP A 174 -7.39 0.33 -2.70
C ASP A 174 -5.85 0.37 -2.87
N GLY A 175 -5.32 1.39 -3.55
CA GLY A 175 -3.91 1.51 -3.90
C GLY A 175 -3.58 1.03 -5.32
N GLU A 176 -4.49 0.28 -5.95
CA GLU A 176 -4.30 -0.30 -7.28
C GLU A 176 -5.41 0.14 -8.25
N TYR A 177 -6.65 0.24 -7.78
CA TYR A 177 -7.77 0.68 -8.60
C TYR A 177 -7.92 2.21 -8.56
N ASN A 178 -7.34 2.88 -9.56
CA ASN A 178 -7.35 4.34 -9.66
C ASN A 178 -8.60 4.86 -10.37
N VAL A 179 -9.12 5.96 -9.85
CA VAL A 179 -10.30 6.67 -10.36
C VAL A 179 -9.90 8.09 -10.72
N LEU A 180 -10.47 8.59 -11.82
CA LEU A 180 -10.25 9.93 -12.33
C LEU A 180 -11.58 10.59 -12.70
N THR A 181 -11.75 11.85 -12.32
CA THR A 181 -12.81 12.74 -12.83
C THR A 181 -12.14 13.92 -13.49
N ILE A 182 -12.65 14.35 -14.64
CA ILE A 182 -12.04 15.42 -15.43
C ILE A 182 -13.08 16.11 -16.32
N HIS A 183 -12.88 17.41 -16.49
CA HIS A 183 -13.60 18.23 -17.44
C HIS A 183 -12.68 18.51 -18.63
N VAL A 184 -13.17 18.24 -19.83
CA VAL A 184 -12.42 18.35 -21.08
C VAL A 184 -13.11 19.34 -21.98
N VAL A 185 -12.46 20.47 -22.21
CA VAL A 185 -12.95 21.53 -23.10
C VAL A 185 -12.65 21.13 -24.54
N LEU A 186 -13.70 21.09 -25.38
CA LEU A 186 -13.58 20.68 -26.77
C LEU A 186 -13.13 21.85 -27.65
N SER A 187 -12.21 21.60 -28.58
CA SER A 187 -11.71 22.63 -29.52
C SER A 187 -12.74 23.09 -30.54
N LYS A 188 -13.82 22.32 -30.71
CA LYS A 188 -14.96 22.61 -31.60
C LYS A 188 -16.18 21.81 -31.16
N GLU A 189 -17.36 22.24 -31.60
CA GLU A 189 -18.57 21.43 -31.47
C GLU A 189 -18.41 20.09 -32.21
N LEU A 190 -18.66 19.00 -31.49
CA LEU A 190 -18.60 17.65 -32.02
C LEU A 190 -19.99 17.02 -32.00
N THR A 191 -20.27 16.19 -33.02
CA THR A 191 -21.47 15.36 -33.02
C THR A 191 -21.43 14.35 -31.87
N MET A 192 -22.58 13.85 -31.43
CA MET A 192 -22.65 12.83 -30.37
C MET A 192 -21.82 11.57 -30.69
N GLU A 193 -21.73 11.21 -31.98
CA GLU A 193 -20.91 10.07 -32.43
C GLU A 193 -19.41 10.36 -32.28
N ASP A 194 -18.96 11.56 -32.64
CA ASP A 194 -17.55 11.95 -32.53
C ASP A 194 -17.14 12.13 -31.07
N GLN A 195 -18.02 12.69 -30.24
CA GLN A 195 -17.82 12.73 -28.79
C GLN A 195 -17.66 11.33 -28.19
N GLN A 196 -18.47 10.36 -28.64
CA GLN A 196 -18.34 8.97 -28.18
C GLN A 196 -16.99 8.35 -28.59
N LYS A 197 -16.53 8.60 -29.83
CA LYS A 197 -15.22 8.13 -30.32
C LYS A 197 -14.08 8.74 -29.51
N LEU A 198 -14.12 10.06 -29.27
CA LEU A 198 -13.14 10.76 -28.45
C LEU A 198 -13.12 10.24 -27.02
N LYS A 199 -14.29 10.08 -26.39
CA LYS A 199 -14.42 9.53 -25.03
C LYS A 199 -13.81 8.13 -24.90
N ASN A 200 -13.97 7.29 -25.93
CA ASN A 200 -13.34 5.97 -25.96
C ASN A 200 -11.82 6.05 -26.11
N ARG A 201 -11.30 6.92 -26.99
CA ARG A 201 -9.85 7.17 -27.13
C ARG A 201 -9.24 7.65 -25.80
N ILE A 202 -9.86 8.62 -25.15
CA ILE A 202 -9.45 9.13 -23.84
C ILE A 202 -9.43 7.98 -22.82
N ARG A 203 -10.50 7.18 -22.73
CA ARG A 203 -10.55 6.02 -21.80
C ARG A 203 -9.43 5.01 -22.06
N THR A 204 -9.12 4.70 -23.31
CA THR A 204 -8.03 3.79 -23.66
C THR A 204 -6.67 4.37 -23.25
N SER A 205 -6.41 5.65 -23.53
CA SER A 205 -5.19 6.33 -23.11
C SER A 205 -5.03 6.36 -21.60
N LEU A 206 -6.11 6.70 -20.87
CA LEU A 206 -6.12 6.71 -19.41
C LEU A 206 -5.88 5.32 -18.81
N LEU A 207 -6.42 4.26 -19.42
CA LEU A 207 -6.18 2.88 -18.98
C LEU A 207 -4.71 2.47 -19.11
N LEU A 208 -4.00 2.95 -20.14
CA LEU A 208 -2.56 2.73 -20.29
C LEU A 208 -1.74 3.43 -19.20
N LEU A 209 -2.29 4.49 -18.61
CA LEU A 209 -1.73 5.21 -17.46
C LEU A 209 -2.27 4.68 -16.11
N ASP A 210 -2.81 3.45 -16.08
CA ASP A 210 -3.29 2.78 -14.86
C ASP A 210 -4.56 3.41 -14.23
N VAL A 211 -5.32 4.21 -14.99
CA VAL A 211 -6.63 4.73 -14.59
C VAL A 211 -7.73 3.76 -15.01
N HIS A 212 -8.39 3.15 -14.03
CA HIS A 212 -9.34 2.05 -14.25
C HIS A 212 -10.79 2.51 -14.34
N HIS A 213 -11.10 3.69 -13.81
CA HIS A 213 -12.42 4.30 -13.85
C HIS A 213 -12.28 5.78 -14.15
N SER A 214 -12.89 6.24 -15.23
CA SER A 214 -12.89 7.65 -15.60
C SER A 214 -14.30 8.17 -15.86
N THR A 215 -14.60 9.30 -15.22
CA THR A 215 -15.75 10.14 -15.53
C THR A 215 -15.22 11.35 -16.29
N ILE A 216 -15.73 11.56 -17.50
CA ILE A 216 -15.28 12.60 -18.42
C ILE A 216 -16.48 13.45 -18.77
N GLU A 217 -16.44 14.70 -18.34
CA GLU A 217 -17.37 15.75 -18.71
C GLU A 217 -16.80 16.51 -19.90
N PHE A 218 -17.64 16.79 -20.89
CA PHE A 218 -17.24 17.58 -22.06
C PHE A 218 -17.88 18.94 -21.92
N GLU A 219 -17.08 19.98 -22.08
CA GLU A 219 -17.51 21.38 -22.02
C GLU A 219 -17.17 22.09 -23.33
N LEU A 220 -17.92 23.15 -23.63
CA LEU A 220 -17.59 24.08 -24.71
C LEU A 220 -16.68 25.21 -24.18
N PRO A 221 -15.88 25.86 -25.05
CA PRO A 221 -14.96 26.93 -24.62
C PRO A 221 -15.62 28.13 -23.93
N ASP A 222 -16.91 28.34 -24.17
CA ASP A 222 -17.74 29.41 -23.62
C ASP A 222 -18.62 28.98 -22.44
N GLU A 223 -18.53 27.72 -22.02
CA GLU A 223 -19.26 27.19 -20.87
C GLU A 223 -18.53 27.55 -19.57
N GLU A 224 -19.24 28.19 -18.63
CA GLU A 224 -18.69 28.47 -17.30
C GLU A 224 -18.79 27.23 -16.41
N CYS A 225 -17.65 26.78 -15.87
CA CYS A 225 -17.63 25.67 -14.93
C CYS A 225 -18.25 26.09 -13.58
N VAL A 226 -19.28 25.35 -13.14
CA VAL A 226 -20.00 25.62 -11.88
C VAL A 226 -19.36 24.98 -10.64
N MET A 227 -18.23 24.29 -10.80
CA MET A 227 -17.56 23.57 -9.72
C MET A 227 -16.83 24.52 -8.77
N GLU A 228 -16.95 24.28 -7.46
CA GLU A 228 -16.35 25.14 -6.45
C GLU A 228 -14.82 25.12 -6.51
N GLY A 229 -14.20 26.28 -6.69
CA GLY A 229 -12.75 26.42 -6.80
C GLY A 229 -12.18 25.94 -8.14
N CYS A 230 -13.05 25.71 -9.14
CA CYS A 230 -12.66 25.50 -10.52
C CYS A 230 -12.70 26.84 -11.27
N CYS A 231 -11.59 27.19 -11.90
CA CYS A 231 -11.32 28.44 -12.65
C CYS A 231 -11.11 29.70 -11.78
#